data_AF-A0A4U0U538-F1
#
_entry.id   AF-A0A4U0U538-F1
#
_cell.length_a   1.000
_cell.length_b   1.000
_cell.length_c   1.000
_cell.angle_alpha   90.00
_cell.angle_beta   90.00
_cell.angle_gamma   90.00
#
_symmetry.space_group_name_H-M   'P 1'
#
loop_
_entity.id
_entity.type
_entity.pdbx_description
1 polymer ?
#
loop_
_entity_poly.entity_id
_entity_poly.type
_entity_poly.pdbx_seq_one_letter_code
_entity_poly.pdbx_strand_id
1 'polypeptide(L)'
;MSFLQQPGAFSWRNCGVSLAVANISALLGNGSDTNSLRVALDFTIQRINEQTMLLHSTTHHVVPQSKIRAGAPEAKSEENCRLLQVSKRMTLNAFYTAMRCPSGIATFQDSLAFVGVMFCFIHILCLAKRETQIDPELSMSLCLLFGPDEIKWALVAGYLNGLAQLRPVTDHLAQCAQQGLWLKKPEEGEPLPEDFSIRGLVWAYFAFCPGWFDSNEDEDLLRNVETSGTHEARADRPLYYGLRLAFETPYLSYDATSATFSAGSGMTTSSTAQALQPLRTDIADLQAQLVASNPNAQYSPPSAPASSASDSDYVHVKRPAKRVQTASSPKT
;
A
#
# COMPACT_ATOMS: atom_id res chain seq x y z
N MET A 1 -9.29 -22.57 -12.02
CA MET A 1 -9.49 -21.40 -11.14
C MET A 1 -10.54 -20.48 -11.77
N SER A 2 -11.81 -20.70 -11.44
CA SER A 2 -12.97 -20.01 -12.06
C SER A 2 -13.91 -19.42 -10.99
N PHE A 3 -13.36 -18.97 -9.87
CA PHE A 3 -14.16 -18.31 -8.82
C PHE A 3 -14.57 -16.89 -9.24
N LEU A 4 -13.75 -16.23 -10.06
CA LEU A 4 -14.03 -14.90 -10.64
C LEU A 4 -15.09 -14.92 -11.77
N GLN A 5 -15.62 -16.09 -12.15
CA GLN A 5 -16.58 -16.25 -13.25
C GLN A 5 -17.98 -16.70 -12.79
N GLN A 6 -18.17 -17.00 -11.50
CA GLN A 6 -19.52 -17.32 -11.01
C GLN A 6 -20.31 -16.03 -10.75
N PRO A 7 -21.44 -15.80 -11.46
CA PRO A 7 -22.29 -14.64 -11.21
C PRO A 7 -22.85 -14.73 -9.78
N GLY A 8 -22.44 -13.80 -8.91
CA GLY A 8 -22.98 -13.64 -7.55
C GLY A 8 -22.09 -14.07 -6.39
N ALA A 9 -20.92 -14.71 -6.61
CA ALA A 9 -20.08 -15.21 -5.51
C ALA A 9 -18.96 -14.24 -5.05
N PHE A 10 -18.50 -13.35 -5.93
CA PHE A 10 -17.40 -12.44 -5.65
C PHE A 10 -17.82 -10.99 -5.90
N SER A 11 -17.58 -10.13 -4.91
CA SER A 11 -17.78 -8.68 -5.01
C SER A 11 -16.47 -7.99 -4.69
N TRP A 12 -16.01 -7.12 -5.58
CA TRP A 12 -14.82 -6.29 -5.34
C TRP A 12 -15.01 -5.40 -4.11
N ARG A 13 -16.22 -4.89 -3.90
CA ARG A 13 -16.54 -4.02 -2.77
C ARG A 13 -16.30 -4.71 -1.43
N ASN A 14 -16.69 -5.98 -1.33
CA ASN A 14 -16.63 -6.72 -0.05
C ASN A 14 -15.31 -7.48 0.13
N CYS A 15 -14.74 -8.01 -0.95
CA CYS A 15 -13.61 -8.94 -0.88
C CYS A 15 -12.30 -8.35 -1.43
N GLY A 16 -12.38 -7.21 -2.13
CA GLY A 16 -11.26 -6.64 -2.86
C GLY A 16 -10.07 -6.34 -1.96
N VAL A 17 -10.27 -5.53 -0.92
CA VAL A 17 -9.18 -5.14 0.00
C VAL A 17 -8.50 -6.35 0.62
N SER A 18 -9.28 -7.31 1.16
CA SER A 18 -8.73 -8.54 1.73
C SER A 18 -7.96 -9.37 0.69
N LEU A 19 -8.44 -9.42 -0.55
CA LEU A 19 -7.75 -10.10 -1.65
C LEU A 19 -6.42 -9.40 -2.00
N ALA A 20 -6.38 -8.07 -2.04
CA ALA A 20 -5.13 -7.32 -2.24
C ALA A 20 -4.13 -7.63 -1.11
N VAL A 21 -4.56 -7.51 0.14
CA VAL A 21 -3.72 -7.78 1.32
C VAL A 21 -3.18 -9.21 1.29
N ALA A 22 -4.02 -10.21 1.01
CA ALA A 22 -3.60 -11.60 0.93
C ALA A 22 -2.59 -11.84 -0.19
N ASN A 23 -2.84 -11.29 -1.38
CA ASN A 23 -1.96 -11.41 -2.54
C ASN A 23 -0.59 -10.74 -2.30
N ILE A 24 -0.58 -9.53 -1.75
CA ILE A 24 0.66 -8.80 -1.42
C ILE A 24 1.43 -9.50 -0.30
N SER A 25 0.72 -9.98 0.73
CA SER A 25 1.35 -10.72 1.83
C SER A 25 2.01 -12.01 1.33
N ALA A 26 1.35 -12.73 0.42
CA ALA A 26 1.92 -13.94 -0.19
C ALA A 26 3.18 -13.63 -1.03
N LEU A 27 3.23 -12.48 -1.72
CA LEU A 27 4.44 -12.01 -2.42
C LEU A 27 5.61 -11.74 -1.45
N LEU A 28 5.30 -11.21 -0.27
CA LEU A 28 6.26 -10.91 0.78
C LEU A 28 6.58 -12.13 1.68
N GLY A 29 6.18 -13.34 1.27
CA GLY A 29 6.39 -14.54 2.07
C GLY A 29 5.72 -14.45 3.45
N ASN A 30 4.57 -13.77 3.51
CA ASN A 30 3.82 -13.45 4.73
C ASN A 30 4.65 -12.73 5.80
N GLY A 31 5.58 -11.87 5.35
CA GLY A 31 6.41 -11.04 6.23
C GLY A 31 7.74 -11.68 6.64
N SER A 32 8.11 -12.81 6.04
CA SER A 32 9.41 -13.48 6.27
C SER A 32 10.58 -12.51 6.06
N ASP A 33 11.50 -12.48 7.02
CA ASP A 33 12.73 -11.67 7.00
C ASP A 33 13.72 -12.11 5.90
N THR A 34 13.62 -13.36 5.44
CA THR A 34 14.41 -13.89 4.33
C THR A 34 13.81 -13.61 2.94
N ASN A 35 12.63 -13.00 2.84
CA ASN A 35 12.02 -12.71 1.54
C ASN A 35 12.68 -11.46 0.94
N SER A 36 13.28 -11.57 -0.25
CA SER A 36 14.03 -10.45 -0.83
C SER A 36 13.18 -9.22 -1.13
N LEU A 37 11.89 -9.40 -1.44
CA LEU A 37 10.97 -8.27 -1.64
C LEU A 37 10.73 -7.54 -0.32
N ARG A 38 10.56 -8.27 0.78
CA ARG A 38 10.46 -7.70 2.13
C ARG A 38 11.73 -6.93 2.49
N VAL A 39 12.90 -7.54 2.32
CA VAL A 39 14.21 -6.90 2.59
C VAL A 39 14.37 -5.61 1.78
N ALA A 40 13.97 -5.63 0.50
CA ALA A 40 14.03 -4.45 -0.36
C ALA A 40 13.15 -3.30 0.15
N LEU A 41 11.95 -3.62 0.64
CA LEU A 41 11.06 -2.62 1.22
C LEU A 41 11.61 -2.05 2.54
N ASP A 42 12.11 -2.90 3.44
CA ASP A 42 12.72 -2.45 4.70
C ASP A 42 13.92 -1.52 4.43
N PHE A 43 14.79 -1.91 3.49
CA PHE A 43 15.92 -1.09 3.04
C PHE A 43 15.47 0.26 2.49
N THR A 44 14.43 0.25 1.66
CA THR A 44 13.86 1.47 1.04
C THR A 44 13.32 2.42 2.10
N ILE A 45 12.55 1.90 3.07
CA ILE A 45 11.99 2.68 4.18
C ILE A 45 13.11 3.29 5.02
N GLN A 46 14.11 2.49 5.39
CA GLN A 46 15.25 2.97 6.16
C GLN A 46 15.97 4.12 5.45
N ARG A 47 16.31 3.93 4.18
CA ARG A 47 17.04 4.91 3.38
C ARG A 47 16.26 6.21 3.19
N ILE A 48 14.96 6.11 2.94
CA ILE A 48 14.08 7.28 2.85
C ILE A 48 14.05 8.03 4.17
N ASN A 49 13.85 7.34 5.29
CA ASN A 49 13.82 7.96 6.62
C ASN A 49 15.16 8.64 6.93
N GLU A 50 16.29 8.02 6.61
CA GLU A 50 17.62 8.61 6.76
C GLU A 50 17.78 9.89 5.94
N GLN A 51 17.34 9.91 4.69
CA GLN A 51 17.39 11.10 3.84
C GLN A 51 16.50 12.22 4.39
N THR A 52 15.29 11.90 4.85
CA THR A 52 14.38 12.85 5.48
C THR A 52 14.99 13.43 6.76
N MET A 53 15.62 12.60 7.60
CA MET A 53 16.27 13.07 8.83
C MET A 53 17.50 13.93 8.55
N LEU A 54 18.30 13.60 7.53
CA LEU A 54 19.48 14.39 7.12
C LEU A 54 19.10 15.77 6.55
N LEU A 55 17.92 15.91 5.93
CA LEU A 55 17.36 17.21 5.53
C LEU A 55 16.99 18.09 6.74
N HIS A 56 16.84 17.50 7.93
CA HIS A 56 16.34 18.16 9.13
C HIS A 56 17.35 18.24 10.29
N SER A 57 18.58 17.71 10.18
CA SER A 57 19.59 17.77 11.24
C SER A 57 21.04 17.62 10.74
N THR A 58 21.94 18.43 11.30
CA THR A 58 23.40 18.31 11.17
C THR A 58 23.88 17.06 11.93
N THR A 59 24.37 16.08 11.16
CA THR A 59 25.24 14.94 11.55
C THR A 59 24.84 14.09 12.76
N HIS A 60 24.54 12.82 12.53
CA HIS A 60 25.13 11.71 13.32
C HIS A 60 25.11 10.41 12.50
N HIS A 61 26.30 9.82 12.35
CA HIS A 61 26.52 8.53 11.70
C HIS A 61 25.99 7.38 12.55
N VAL A 62 25.20 6.49 11.94
CA VAL A 62 24.92 5.15 12.49
C VAL A 62 25.41 4.11 11.48
N VAL A 63 26.13 3.12 12.00
CA VAL A 63 26.83 2.06 11.26
C VAL A 63 25.83 1.02 10.74
N PRO A 64 25.92 0.54 9.48
CA PRO A 64 25.11 -0.58 9.01
C PRO A 64 25.65 -1.90 9.58
N GLN A 65 24.79 -2.70 10.21
CA GLN A 65 25.06 -4.11 10.46
C GLN A 65 24.20 -4.97 9.53
N SER A 66 24.83 -5.56 8.51
CA SER A 66 24.27 -6.68 7.77
C SER A 66 25.10 -7.94 8.07
N LYS A 67 24.47 -8.91 8.75
CA LYS A 67 24.92 -10.31 8.75
C LYS A 67 23.80 -11.13 8.12
N ILE A 68 23.92 -11.37 6.82
CA ILE A 68 23.09 -12.34 6.10
C ILE A 68 23.55 -13.72 6.56
N ARG A 69 22.71 -14.41 7.34
CA ARG A 69 22.93 -15.80 7.74
C ARG A 69 22.38 -16.71 6.65
N ALA A 70 23.29 -17.39 5.94
CA ALA A 70 22.93 -18.40 4.96
C ALA A 70 22.42 -19.69 5.63
N GLY A 71 21.37 -20.28 5.04
CA GLY A 71 21.09 -21.71 5.18
C GLY A 71 19.61 -22.12 5.16
N ALA A 72 19.12 -22.60 4.02
CA ALA A 72 17.99 -23.53 3.94
C ALA A 72 18.15 -24.50 2.73
N PRO A 73 17.72 -25.77 2.84
CA PRO A 73 17.99 -26.81 1.86
C PRO A 73 17.25 -26.59 0.52
N GLU A 74 17.92 -26.93 -0.58
CA GLU A 74 17.50 -26.68 -1.98
C GLU A 74 16.04 -27.06 -2.32
N ALA A 75 15.50 -28.12 -1.71
CA ALA A 75 14.10 -28.52 -1.94
C ALA A 75 13.06 -27.52 -1.42
N LYS A 76 13.35 -26.84 -0.28
CA LYS A 76 12.50 -25.74 0.21
C LYS A 76 12.63 -24.50 -0.66
N SER A 77 13.79 -24.30 -1.30
CA SER A 77 14.04 -23.18 -2.21
C SER A 77 13.20 -23.26 -3.48
N GLU A 78 13.10 -24.45 -4.09
CA GLU A 78 12.30 -24.64 -5.31
C GLU A 78 10.79 -24.50 -5.06
N GLU A 79 10.27 -25.08 -3.98
CA GLU A 79 8.87 -24.93 -3.59
C GLU A 79 8.50 -23.47 -3.30
N ASN A 80 9.35 -22.75 -2.56
CA ASN A 80 9.17 -21.33 -2.30
C ASN A 80 9.16 -20.49 -3.59
N CYS A 81 10.04 -20.82 -4.54
CA CYS A 81 10.07 -20.17 -5.85
C CYS A 81 8.76 -20.42 -6.62
N ARG A 82 8.25 -21.65 -6.65
CA ARG A 82 6.97 -21.99 -7.29
C ARG A 82 5.80 -21.26 -6.64
N LEU A 83 5.72 -21.26 -5.31
CA LEU A 83 4.67 -20.56 -4.58
C LEU A 83 4.70 -19.06 -4.90
N LEU A 84 5.87 -18.46 -4.95
CA LEU A 84 6.02 -17.05 -5.31
C LEU A 84 5.54 -16.74 -6.73
N GLN A 85 5.90 -17.58 -7.72
CA GLN A 85 5.42 -17.42 -9.10
C GLN A 85 3.89 -17.56 -9.18
N VAL A 86 3.31 -18.45 -8.40
CA VAL A 86 1.84 -18.56 -8.28
C VAL A 86 1.26 -17.30 -7.67
N SER A 87 1.79 -16.82 -6.54
CA SER A 87 1.35 -15.59 -5.87
C SER A 87 1.41 -14.40 -6.82
N LYS A 88 2.53 -14.19 -7.50
CA LYS A 88 2.73 -13.17 -8.53
C LYS A 88 1.68 -13.21 -9.62
N ARG A 89 1.45 -14.38 -10.20
CA ARG A 89 0.43 -14.57 -11.25
C ARG A 89 -0.97 -14.28 -10.72
N MET A 90 -1.30 -14.71 -9.50
CA MET A 90 -2.60 -14.42 -8.87
C MET A 90 -2.77 -12.91 -8.62
N THR A 91 -1.76 -12.25 -8.08
CA THR A 91 -1.75 -10.80 -7.85
C THR A 91 -2.00 -10.03 -9.15
N LEU A 92 -1.23 -10.32 -10.21
CA LEU A 92 -1.40 -9.66 -11.51
C LEU A 92 -2.75 -9.98 -12.15
N ASN A 93 -3.22 -11.22 -12.07
CA ASN A 93 -4.52 -11.59 -12.61
C ASN A 93 -5.67 -10.87 -11.88
N ALA A 94 -5.64 -10.80 -10.54
CA ALA A 94 -6.62 -10.05 -9.76
C ALA A 94 -6.60 -8.57 -10.15
N PHE A 95 -5.39 -7.98 -10.22
CA PHE A 95 -5.19 -6.60 -10.63
C PHE A 95 -5.78 -6.30 -12.02
N TYR A 96 -5.42 -7.10 -13.02
CA TYR A 96 -5.93 -6.94 -14.38
C TYR A 96 -7.41 -7.26 -14.52
N THR A 97 -7.98 -8.08 -13.64
CA THR A 97 -9.42 -8.36 -13.65
C THR A 97 -10.19 -7.15 -13.12
N ALA A 98 -9.72 -6.53 -12.03
CA ALA A 98 -10.30 -5.28 -11.52
C ALA A 98 -10.17 -4.13 -12.53
N MET A 99 -9.05 -4.06 -13.27
CA MET A 99 -8.86 -3.01 -14.26
C MET A 99 -9.70 -3.15 -15.53
N ARG A 100 -10.15 -4.36 -15.87
CA ARG A 100 -11.00 -4.60 -17.04
C ARG A 100 -12.47 -4.26 -16.79
N CYS A 101 -12.79 -3.55 -15.69
CA CYS A 101 -14.14 -3.16 -15.34
C CYS A 101 -14.91 -2.63 -16.57
N PRO A 102 -16.08 -3.22 -16.89
CA PRO A 102 -16.92 -2.74 -17.97
C PRO A 102 -17.28 -1.26 -17.78
N SER A 103 -17.47 -0.54 -18.88
CA SER A 103 -17.87 0.87 -18.86
C SER A 103 -19.14 1.07 -18.04
N GLY A 104 -19.04 1.79 -16.92
CA GLY A 104 -20.16 2.09 -16.02
C GLY A 104 -19.70 2.63 -14.66
N ILE A 105 -20.43 3.58 -14.08
CA ILE A 105 -20.05 4.21 -12.80
C ILE A 105 -20.03 3.20 -11.65
N ALA A 106 -21.04 2.33 -11.57
CA ALA A 106 -21.17 1.34 -10.50
C ALA A 106 -20.04 0.30 -10.50
N THR A 107 -19.58 -0.13 -11.69
CA THR A 107 -18.50 -1.12 -11.83
C THR A 107 -17.14 -0.56 -11.44
N PHE A 108 -16.88 0.74 -11.69
CA PHE A 108 -15.68 1.39 -11.18
C PHE A 108 -15.69 1.42 -9.66
N GLN A 109 -16.77 1.94 -9.06
CA GLN A 109 -16.91 2.13 -7.61
C GLN A 109 -16.62 0.88 -6.80
N ASP A 110 -17.12 -0.28 -7.23
CA ASP A 110 -16.91 -1.55 -6.53
C ASP A 110 -15.43 -1.96 -6.42
N SER A 111 -14.60 -1.56 -7.38
CA SER A 111 -13.18 -1.95 -7.45
C SER A 111 -12.20 -0.90 -6.92
N LEU A 112 -12.65 0.34 -6.67
CA LEU A 112 -11.75 1.45 -6.36
C LEU A 112 -10.88 1.19 -5.12
N ALA A 113 -11.43 0.60 -4.06
CA ALA A 113 -10.67 0.31 -2.83
C ALA A 113 -9.53 -0.67 -3.11
N PHE A 114 -9.83 -1.76 -3.82
CA PHE A 114 -8.84 -2.74 -4.26
C PHE A 114 -7.77 -2.10 -5.15
N VAL A 115 -8.19 -1.35 -6.18
CA VAL A 115 -7.25 -0.71 -7.12
C VAL A 115 -6.38 0.32 -6.41
N GLY A 116 -6.94 1.12 -5.50
CA GLY A 116 -6.20 2.08 -4.69
C GLY A 116 -5.11 1.43 -3.83
N VAL A 117 -5.44 0.33 -3.16
CA VAL A 117 -4.46 -0.46 -2.38
C VAL A 117 -3.36 -1.03 -3.29
N MET A 118 -3.74 -1.59 -4.44
CA MET A 118 -2.77 -2.11 -5.41
C MET A 118 -1.86 -1.01 -5.98
N PHE A 119 -2.39 0.19 -6.21
CA PHE A 119 -1.61 1.33 -6.70
C PHE A 119 -0.62 1.83 -5.66
N CYS A 120 -1.03 1.89 -4.39
CA CYS A 120 -0.13 2.17 -3.28
C CYS A 120 1.02 1.16 -3.23
N PHE A 121 0.71 -0.13 -3.35
CA PHE A 121 1.72 -1.18 -3.42
C PHE A 121 2.67 -1.03 -4.62
N ILE A 122 2.13 -0.79 -5.82
CA ILE A 122 2.94 -0.58 -7.03
C ILE A 122 3.83 0.66 -6.89
N HIS A 123 3.33 1.72 -6.26
CA HIS A 123 4.10 2.94 -6.03
C HIS A 123 5.30 2.69 -5.13
N ILE A 124 5.13 2.00 -3.98
CA ILE A 124 6.26 1.65 -3.12
C ILE A 124 7.23 0.67 -3.79
N LEU A 125 6.77 -0.21 -4.68
CA LEU A 125 7.65 -1.06 -5.49
C LEU A 125 8.51 -0.25 -6.46
N CYS A 126 7.95 0.76 -7.11
CA CYS A 126 8.71 1.67 -7.98
C CYS A 126 9.73 2.47 -7.18
N LEU A 127 9.37 2.94 -5.98
CA LEU A 127 10.31 3.58 -5.05
C LEU A 127 11.44 2.63 -4.67
N ALA A 128 11.10 1.39 -4.28
CA ALA A 128 12.07 0.39 -3.90
C ALA A 128 13.03 0.06 -5.04
N LYS A 129 12.51 -0.17 -6.27
CA LYS A 129 13.33 -0.40 -7.46
C LYS A 129 14.38 0.70 -7.66
N ARG A 130 14.03 1.96 -7.42
CA ARG A 130 14.99 3.07 -7.50
C ARG A 130 15.98 3.05 -6.34
N GLU A 131 15.50 3.00 -5.10
CA GLU A 131 16.38 3.06 -3.92
C GLU A 131 17.39 1.91 -3.89
N THR A 132 17.00 0.73 -4.37
CA THR A 132 17.87 -0.44 -4.45
C THR A 132 18.83 -0.40 -5.63
N GLN A 133 18.82 0.61 -6.52
CA GLN A 133 19.77 0.68 -7.64
C GLN A 133 21.24 0.69 -7.19
N ILE A 134 21.50 1.15 -5.96
CA ILE A 134 22.83 1.13 -5.35
C ILE A 134 23.29 -0.25 -4.89
N ASP A 135 22.36 -1.21 -4.77
CA ASP A 135 22.61 -2.60 -4.42
C ASP A 135 22.11 -3.51 -5.56
N PRO A 136 23.00 -3.92 -6.49
CA PRO A 136 22.61 -4.71 -7.66
C PRO A 136 21.96 -6.05 -7.32
N GLU A 137 22.34 -6.68 -6.20
CA GLU A 137 21.79 -7.98 -5.79
C GLU A 137 20.34 -7.83 -5.33
N LEU A 138 20.08 -6.80 -4.52
CA LEU A 138 18.74 -6.47 -4.04
C LEU A 138 17.84 -5.98 -5.17
N SER A 139 18.37 -5.16 -6.07
CA SER A 139 17.67 -4.68 -7.28
C SER A 139 17.29 -5.81 -8.22
N MET A 140 18.22 -6.74 -8.48
CA MET A 140 17.97 -7.93 -9.28
C MET A 140 16.90 -8.81 -8.64
N SER A 141 16.99 -9.01 -7.31
CA SER A 141 15.99 -9.77 -6.55
C SER A 141 14.60 -9.15 -6.71
N LEU A 142 14.45 -7.84 -6.53
CA LEU A 142 13.16 -7.16 -6.69
C LEU A 142 12.58 -7.36 -8.11
N CYS A 143 13.41 -7.23 -9.15
CA CYS A 143 12.99 -7.43 -10.53
C CYS A 143 12.53 -8.86 -10.83
N LEU A 144 13.16 -9.87 -10.22
CA LEU A 144 12.80 -11.28 -10.42
C LEU A 144 11.48 -11.66 -9.72
N LEU A 145 11.24 -11.13 -8.51
CA LEU A 145 10.07 -11.49 -7.71
C LEU A 145 8.80 -10.79 -8.20
N PHE A 146 8.85 -9.47 -8.41
CA PHE A 146 7.72 -8.68 -8.91
C PHE A 146 8.22 -7.32 -9.41
N GLY A 147 8.63 -7.25 -10.67
CA GLY A 147 9.11 -6.00 -11.28
C GLY A 147 7.95 -5.14 -11.81
N PRO A 148 8.03 -3.80 -11.68
CA PRO A 148 7.13 -2.88 -12.40
C PRO A 148 7.11 -3.12 -13.92
N ASP A 149 8.15 -3.74 -14.50
CA ASP A 149 8.26 -4.06 -15.93
C ASP A 149 7.25 -5.12 -16.40
N GLU A 150 6.67 -5.90 -15.48
CA GLU A 150 5.69 -6.95 -15.80
C GLU A 150 4.24 -6.44 -15.79
N ILE A 151 4.05 -5.19 -15.35
CA ILE A 151 2.76 -4.54 -15.31
C ILE A 151 2.35 -4.13 -16.73
N LYS A 152 1.11 -4.46 -17.11
CA LYS A 152 0.51 -4.03 -18.37
C LYS A 152 0.12 -2.55 -18.30
N TRP A 153 1.09 -1.65 -18.38
CA TRP A 153 0.89 -0.21 -18.22
C TRP A 153 -0.15 0.40 -19.17
N ALA A 154 -0.33 -0.16 -20.37
CA ALA A 154 -1.42 0.26 -21.26
C ALA A 154 -2.82 0.01 -20.67
N LEU A 155 -3.00 -1.09 -19.92
CA LEU A 155 -4.24 -1.38 -19.20
C LEU A 155 -4.41 -0.43 -18.01
N VAL A 156 -3.32 -0.12 -17.30
CA VAL A 156 -3.30 0.88 -16.21
C VAL A 156 -3.73 2.26 -16.73
N ALA A 157 -3.14 2.72 -17.83
CA ALA A 157 -3.48 3.98 -18.48
C ALA A 157 -4.95 4.01 -18.93
N GLY A 158 -5.43 2.93 -19.57
CA GLY A 158 -6.82 2.81 -19.99
C GLY A 158 -7.81 2.88 -18.81
N TYR A 159 -7.50 2.20 -17.70
CA TYR A 159 -8.30 2.27 -16.48
C TYR A 159 -8.33 3.69 -15.91
N LEU A 160 -7.17 4.34 -15.80
CA LEU A 160 -7.07 5.70 -15.27
C LEU A 160 -7.79 6.73 -16.14
N ASN A 161 -7.72 6.60 -17.47
CA ASN A 161 -8.50 7.42 -18.39
C ASN A 161 -10.00 7.23 -18.21
N GLY A 162 -10.45 5.98 -18.05
CA GLY A 162 -11.85 5.68 -17.76
C GLY A 162 -12.29 6.30 -16.44
N LEU A 163 -11.46 6.21 -15.40
CA LEU A 163 -11.73 6.85 -14.11
C LEU A 163 -11.74 8.37 -14.21
N ALA A 164 -10.80 8.97 -14.95
CA ALA A 164 -10.72 10.42 -15.16
C ALA A 164 -11.94 10.99 -15.90
N GLN A 165 -12.60 10.21 -16.75
CA GLN A 165 -13.87 10.62 -17.36
C GLN A 165 -15.01 10.71 -16.35
N LEU A 166 -15.00 9.85 -15.32
CA LEU A 166 -16.02 9.85 -14.27
C LEU A 166 -15.70 10.86 -13.16
N ARG A 167 -14.42 11.02 -12.86
CA ARG A 167 -13.86 11.88 -11.83
C ARG A 167 -12.68 12.65 -12.43
N PRO A 168 -12.91 13.84 -13.01
CA PRO A 168 -11.86 14.61 -13.65
C PRO A 168 -10.69 14.90 -12.72
N VAL A 169 -9.47 14.79 -13.26
CA VAL A 169 -8.24 15.17 -12.54
C VAL A 169 -8.28 16.67 -12.28
N THR A 170 -8.25 17.05 -11.01
CA THR A 170 -8.21 18.47 -10.60
C THR A 170 -6.76 18.98 -10.55
N ASP A 171 -6.59 20.30 -10.67
CA ASP A 171 -5.28 20.94 -10.54
C ASP A 171 -4.63 20.64 -9.18
N HIS A 172 -5.43 20.67 -8.11
CA HIS A 172 -4.97 20.31 -6.76
C HIS A 172 -4.40 18.91 -6.70
N LEU A 173 -5.13 17.93 -7.26
CA LEU A 173 -4.71 16.53 -7.26
C LEU A 173 -3.42 16.33 -8.08
N ALA A 174 -3.29 16.99 -9.23
CA ALA A 174 -2.08 16.96 -10.03
C ALA A 174 -0.88 17.62 -9.34
N GLN A 175 -1.09 18.78 -8.70
CA GLN A 175 -0.06 19.50 -7.96
C GLN A 175 0.44 18.68 -6.77
N CYS A 176 -0.47 18.13 -5.94
CA CYS A 176 -0.11 17.26 -4.83
C CYS A 176 0.69 16.05 -5.31
N ALA A 177 0.27 15.41 -6.41
CA ALA A 177 1.00 14.27 -6.98
C ALA A 177 2.39 14.67 -7.46
N GLN A 178 2.52 15.78 -8.19
CA GLN A 178 3.82 16.25 -8.71
C GLN A 178 4.80 16.61 -7.59
N GLN A 179 4.32 17.24 -6.52
CA GLN A 179 5.15 17.66 -5.38
C GLN A 179 5.36 16.53 -4.36
N GLY A 180 4.61 15.44 -4.50
CA GLY A 180 4.60 14.34 -3.55
C GLY A 180 4.01 14.68 -2.19
N LEU A 181 2.99 15.53 -2.17
CA LEU A 181 2.24 15.88 -0.96
C LEU A 181 1.01 14.99 -0.81
N TRP A 182 0.56 14.82 0.43
CA TRP A 182 -0.74 14.23 0.73
C TRP A 182 -1.87 15.07 0.13
N LEU A 183 -2.96 14.44 -0.31
CA LEU A 183 -4.14 15.15 -0.84
C LEU A 183 -4.82 16.03 0.21
N LYS A 184 -4.72 15.63 1.49
CA LYS A 184 -5.29 16.30 2.65
C LYS A 184 -4.28 16.29 3.79
N LYS A 185 -4.27 17.36 4.58
CA LYS A 185 -3.44 17.49 5.79
C LYS A 185 -3.96 16.60 6.92
N PRO A 186 -3.20 16.41 8.02
CA PRO A 186 -3.65 15.64 9.18
C PRO A 186 -5.00 16.12 9.74
N GLU A 187 -5.21 17.44 9.85
CA GLU A 187 -6.46 18.02 10.36
C GLU A 187 -7.64 18.04 9.37
N GLU A 188 -7.40 17.76 8.09
CA GLU A 188 -8.41 17.84 7.02
C GLU A 188 -8.81 16.47 6.45
N GLY A 189 -7.97 15.47 6.68
CA GLY A 189 -8.07 14.13 6.11
C GLY A 189 -8.46 13.08 7.14
N GLU A 190 -9.18 12.08 6.67
CA GLU A 190 -9.57 10.90 7.43
C GLU A 190 -9.12 9.65 6.67
N PRO A 191 -8.76 8.57 7.39
CA PRO A 191 -8.43 7.29 6.78
C PRO A 191 -9.67 6.70 6.12
N LEU A 192 -9.49 6.07 4.95
CA LEU A 192 -10.55 5.28 4.34
C LEU A 192 -10.70 3.94 5.08
N PRO A 193 -11.86 3.26 4.99
CA PRO A 193 -12.04 1.92 5.56
C PRO A 193 -10.93 0.93 5.22
N GLU A 194 -10.46 0.95 3.97
CA GLU A 194 -9.34 0.13 3.50
C GLU A 194 -7.99 0.47 4.16
N ASP A 195 -7.79 1.70 4.64
CA ASP A 195 -6.52 2.12 5.27
C ASP A 195 -6.31 1.43 6.62
N PHE A 196 -7.40 1.23 7.38
CA PHE A 196 -7.35 0.43 8.61
C PHE A 196 -6.93 -1.02 8.34
N SER A 197 -7.26 -1.57 7.17
CA SER A 197 -6.92 -2.94 6.81
C SER A 197 -5.44 -3.12 6.45
N ILE A 198 -4.76 -2.04 6.03
CA ILE A 198 -3.37 -2.09 5.56
C ILE A 198 -2.39 -1.41 6.53
N ARG A 199 -2.90 -0.70 7.54
CA ARG A 199 -2.10 -0.06 8.59
C ARG A 199 -1.18 -1.10 9.27
N GLY A 200 0.10 -0.74 9.40
CA GLY A 200 1.13 -1.60 10.01
C GLY A 200 1.75 -2.61 9.05
N LEU A 201 1.27 -2.72 7.80
CA LEU A 201 1.94 -3.52 6.78
C LEU A 201 3.13 -2.76 6.21
N VAL A 202 4.28 -3.42 6.05
CA VAL A 202 5.54 -2.80 5.59
C VAL A 202 5.40 -2.04 4.27
N TRP A 203 4.60 -2.56 3.35
CA TRP A 203 4.40 -1.96 2.03
C TRP A 203 3.41 -0.78 2.04
N ALA A 204 2.70 -0.56 3.15
CA ALA A 204 1.81 0.57 3.34
C ALA A 204 2.44 1.69 4.20
N TYR A 205 3.75 1.62 4.47
CA TYR A 205 4.43 2.53 5.39
C TYR A 205 4.27 4.02 5.01
N PHE A 206 4.28 4.34 3.71
CA PHE A 206 4.06 5.68 3.19
C PHE A 206 2.69 5.84 2.50
N ALA A 207 1.68 5.10 2.94
CA ALA A 207 0.36 5.06 2.28
C ALA A 207 -0.64 6.11 2.79
N PHE A 208 -0.45 6.61 4.01
CA PHE A 208 -1.33 7.56 4.69
C PHE A 208 -0.54 8.66 5.40
N CYS A 209 -1.16 9.83 5.56
CA CYS A 209 -0.56 10.96 6.26
C CYS A 209 -0.39 10.62 7.75
N PRO A 210 0.77 10.93 8.37
CA PRO A 210 0.91 10.87 9.82
C PRO A 210 -0.18 11.71 10.50
N GLY A 211 -0.83 11.17 11.54
CA GLY A 211 -1.90 11.84 12.27
C GLY A 211 -3.33 11.50 11.83
N TRP A 212 -3.54 10.92 10.63
CA TRP A 212 -4.89 10.53 10.20
C TRP A 212 -5.59 9.52 11.12
N PHE A 213 -4.82 8.73 11.87
CA PHE A 213 -5.38 7.75 12.80
C PHE A 213 -5.43 8.23 14.25
N ASP A 214 -5.12 9.49 14.53
CA ASP A 214 -5.04 10.03 15.88
C ASP A 214 -6.38 10.66 16.33
N SER A 215 -7.44 10.52 15.53
CA SER A 215 -8.77 11.06 15.84
C SER A 215 -9.35 10.41 17.10
N ASN A 216 -10.07 11.21 17.90
CA ASN A 216 -10.86 10.69 19.02
C ASN A 216 -12.21 10.07 18.58
N GLU A 217 -12.46 9.99 17.28
CA GLU A 217 -13.66 9.39 16.73
C GLU A 217 -13.63 7.87 16.89
N ASP A 218 -14.82 7.26 16.90
CA ASP A 218 -14.96 5.82 17.03
C ASP A 218 -14.41 5.13 15.77
N GLU A 219 -13.28 4.44 15.91
CA GLU A 219 -12.67 3.69 14.80
C GLU A 219 -13.64 2.69 14.17
N ASP A 220 -14.54 2.08 14.94
CA ASP A 220 -15.52 1.14 14.40
C ASP A 220 -16.55 1.85 13.52
N LEU A 221 -16.85 3.12 13.76
CA LEU A 221 -17.67 3.92 12.85
C LEU A 221 -16.91 4.24 11.56
N LEU A 222 -15.68 4.74 11.67
CA LEU A 222 -14.85 5.11 10.51
C LEU A 222 -14.57 3.90 9.59
N ARG A 223 -14.47 2.69 10.17
CA ARG A 223 -14.25 1.45 9.41
C ARG A 223 -15.49 0.96 8.68
N ASN A 224 -16.69 1.24 9.18
CA ASN A 224 -17.92 0.59 8.70
C ASN A 224 -18.92 1.54 8.04
N VAL A 225 -18.76 2.85 8.19
CA VAL A 225 -19.69 3.86 7.67
C VAL A 225 -19.05 4.58 6.48
N GLU A 226 -19.60 4.36 5.29
CA GLU A 226 -19.19 5.07 4.07
C GLU A 226 -20.06 6.31 3.86
N THR A 227 -19.42 7.46 3.65
CA THR A 227 -20.08 8.72 3.27
C THR A 227 -19.83 9.03 1.79
N SER A 228 -20.48 10.07 1.25
CA SER A 228 -20.16 10.57 -0.09
C SER A 228 -18.70 10.99 -0.20
N GLY A 229 -18.13 11.60 0.85
CA GLY A 229 -16.73 11.98 0.92
C GLY A 229 -15.78 10.78 0.85
N THR A 230 -16.16 9.64 1.46
CA THR A 230 -15.42 8.37 1.35
C THR A 230 -15.33 7.90 -0.10
N HIS A 231 -16.43 7.96 -0.85
CA HIS A 231 -16.45 7.55 -2.27
C HIS A 231 -15.59 8.44 -3.16
N GLU A 232 -15.61 9.76 -2.93
CA GLU A 232 -14.77 10.71 -3.66
C GLU A 232 -13.28 10.49 -3.37
N ALA A 233 -12.89 10.43 -2.10
CA ALA A 233 -11.51 10.20 -1.70
C ALA A 233 -10.97 8.85 -2.21
N ARG A 234 -11.84 7.84 -2.28
CA ARG A 234 -11.50 6.53 -2.85
C ARG A 234 -11.29 6.58 -4.37
N ALA A 235 -11.99 7.43 -5.10
CA ALA A 235 -11.75 7.64 -6.53
C ALA A 235 -10.49 8.49 -6.79
N ASP A 236 -10.26 9.48 -5.94
CA ASP A 236 -9.09 10.37 -6.03
C ASP A 236 -7.78 9.59 -5.78
N ARG A 237 -7.80 8.55 -4.94
CA ARG A 237 -6.59 7.78 -4.59
C ARG A 237 -5.91 7.05 -5.77
N PRO A 238 -6.60 6.24 -6.60
CA PRO A 238 -6.00 5.68 -7.81
C PRO A 238 -5.50 6.75 -8.79
N LEU A 239 -6.21 7.88 -8.94
CA LEU A 239 -5.78 8.98 -9.79
C LEU A 239 -4.49 9.63 -9.27
N TYR A 240 -4.43 9.89 -7.96
CA TYR A 240 -3.26 10.44 -7.28
C TYR A 240 -2.03 9.56 -7.48
N TYR A 241 -2.13 8.26 -7.18
CA TYR A 241 -1.02 7.33 -7.40
C TYR A 241 -0.70 7.14 -8.89
N GLY A 242 -1.70 7.21 -9.77
CA GLY A 242 -1.49 7.21 -11.21
C GLY A 242 -0.64 8.39 -11.68
N LEU A 243 -0.95 9.61 -11.21
CA LEU A 243 -0.16 10.80 -11.51
C LEU A 243 1.24 10.74 -10.91
N ARG A 244 1.37 10.29 -9.66
CA ARG A 244 2.66 10.01 -9.03
C ARG A 244 3.50 9.10 -9.93
N LEU A 245 2.95 7.96 -10.35
CA LEU A 245 3.64 7.04 -11.26
C LEU A 245 4.00 7.70 -12.60
N ALA A 246 3.12 8.54 -13.16
CA ALA A 246 3.37 9.25 -14.42
C ALA A 246 4.46 10.34 -14.32
N PHE A 247 4.57 11.02 -13.19
CA PHE A 247 5.58 12.07 -12.98
C PHE A 247 6.94 11.51 -12.57
N GLU A 248 6.92 10.37 -11.88
CA GLU A 248 8.08 9.89 -11.16
C GLU A 248 8.72 8.63 -11.79
N THR A 249 8.04 7.98 -12.74
CA THR A 249 8.53 6.74 -13.39
C THR A 249 8.44 6.82 -14.91
N PRO A 250 9.24 6.04 -15.66
CA PRO A 250 9.15 5.98 -17.12
C PRO A 250 8.01 5.08 -17.62
N TYR A 251 7.20 4.51 -16.73
CA TYR A 251 6.21 3.49 -17.07
C TYR A 251 4.85 4.05 -17.50
N LEU A 252 4.54 5.26 -17.03
CA LEU A 252 3.31 5.96 -17.31
C LEU A 252 3.65 7.39 -17.68
N SER A 253 2.79 8.04 -18.46
CA SER A 253 2.92 9.46 -18.79
C SER A 253 1.54 10.10 -18.73
N TYR A 254 1.48 11.34 -18.27
CA TYR A 254 0.25 12.11 -18.17
C TYR A 254 0.39 13.39 -19.00
N ASP A 255 -0.53 13.57 -19.95
CA ASP A 255 -0.64 14.82 -20.70
C ASP A 255 -1.70 15.70 -20.04
N ALA A 256 -1.26 16.80 -19.42
CA ALA A 256 -2.14 17.76 -18.77
C ALA A 256 -3.06 18.50 -19.76
N THR A 257 -2.71 18.58 -21.05
CA THR A 257 -3.51 19.27 -22.06
C THR A 257 -4.76 18.47 -22.41
N SER A 258 -4.58 17.16 -22.66
CA SER A 258 -5.69 16.25 -22.95
C SER A 258 -6.30 15.61 -21.70
N ALA A 259 -5.68 15.81 -20.52
CA ALA A 259 -6.00 15.12 -19.27
C ALA A 259 -6.02 13.59 -19.42
N THR A 260 -5.05 13.05 -20.17
CA THR A 260 -4.98 11.60 -20.46
C THR A 260 -3.66 10.97 -20.02
N PHE A 261 -3.77 9.72 -19.58
CA PHE A 261 -2.68 8.81 -19.29
C PHE A 261 -2.33 7.98 -20.52
N SER A 262 -1.04 7.70 -20.69
CA SER A 262 -0.52 6.76 -21.67
C SER A 262 0.57 5.89 -21.05
N ALA A 263 0.77 4.69 -21.59
CA ALA A 263 1.91 3.87 -21.20
C ALA A 263 3.20 4.52 -21.70
N GLY A 264 4.22 4.58 -20.85
CA GLY A 264 5.52 5.10 -21.25
C GLY A 264 6.22 4.18 -22.23
N SER A 265 6.90 4.74 -23.23
CA SER A 265 7.61 3.98 -24.28
C SER A 265 8.93 3.36 -23.83
N GLY A 266 9.24 3.33 -22.52
CA GLY A 266 10.47 2.74 -21.98
C GLY A 266 11.78 3.41 -22.41
N MET A 267 11.74 4.52 -23.17
CA MET A 267 12.94 5.07 -23.84
C MET A 267 13.11 6.60 -23.80
N THR A 268 12.31 7.32 -23.00
CA THR A 268 12.51 8.75 -22.81
C THR A 268 12.50 9.08 -21.34
N THR A 269 13.70 9.26 -20.76
CA THR A 269 13.86 10.10 -19.59
C THR A 269 13.41 11.51 -20.00
N SER A 270 12.17 11.87 -19.66
CA SER A 270 11.76 13.27 -19.76
C SER A 270 12.70 14.07 -18.85
N SER A 271 13.32 15.12 -19.37
CA SER A 271 14.31 15.96 -18.69
C SER A 271 13.77 16.71 -17.46
N THR A 272 12.52 16.45 -17.08
CA THR A 272 11.81 16.98 -15.90
C THR A 272 11.44 15.90 -14.88
N ALA A 273 11.96 14.66 -14.99
CA ALA A 273 11.78 13.63 -13.97
C ALA A 273 12.37 14.11 -12.63
N GLN A 274 11.55 14.80 -11.85
CA GLN A 274 11.82 15.08 -10.45
C GLN A 274 11.99 13.71 -9.78
N ALA A 275 13.10 13.54 -9.07
CA ALA A 275 13.38 12.29 -8.37
C ALA A 275 12.15 11.94 -7.49
N LEU A 276 11.51 10.77 -7.68
CA LEU A 276 10.39 10.30 -6.85
C LEU A 276 10.60 10.72 -5.38
N GLN A 277 9.79 11.61 -4.84
CA GLN A 277 9.98 12.03 -3.45
C GLN A 277 9.04 11.18 -2.58
N PRO A 278 9.48 10.67 -1.42
CA PRO A 278 8.56 10.10 -0.44
C PRO A 278 7.38 11.06 -0.18
N LEU A 279 6.21 10.56 0.23
CA LEU A 279 5.13 11.47 0.56
C LEU A 279 5.52 12.36 1.74
N ARG A 280 5.41 13.68 1.56
CA ARG A 280 5.79 14.69 2.55
C ARG A 280 4.56 15.39 3.10
N THR A 281 4.62 15.72 4.39
CA THR A 281 3.76 16.73 5.00
C THR A 281 4.39 18.10 4.73
N ASP A 282 3.58 19.11 4.44
CA ASP A 282 4.08 20.46 4.19
C ASP A 282 4.86 20.97 5.42
N ILE A 283 6.12 21.36 5.21
CA ILE A 283 7.11 21.57 6.28
C ILE A 283 6.73 22.74 7.20
N ALA A 284 5.97 23.71 6.66
CA ALA A 284 5.44 24.82 7.43
C ALA A 284 4.50 24.38 8.57
N ASP A 285 3.76 23.28 8.38
CA ASP A 285 2.78 22.81 9.36
C ASP A 285 3.43 21.96 10.46
N LEU A 286 4.46 21.17 10.14
CA LEU A 286 5.26 20.43 11.14
C LEU A 286 6.00 21.37 12.10
N GLN A 287 6.50 22.51 11.60
CA GLN A 287 7.11 23.54 12.45
C GLN A 287 6.09 24.25 13.35
N ALA A 288 4.86 24.46 12.87
CA ALA A 288 3.77 25.01 13.69
C ALA A 288 3.33 24.03 14.80
N GLN A 289 3.32 22.72 14.53
CA GLN A 289 2.94 21.68 15.50
C GLN A 289 4.02 21.41 16.57
N LEU A 290 5.31 21.52 16.23
CA LEU A 290 6.42 21.43 17.19
C LEU A 290 6.47 22.62 18.16
N VAL A 291 5.96 23.79 17.74
CA VAL A 291 5.85 24.97 18.61
C VAL A 291 4.56 24.94 19.46
N ALA A 292 3.51 24.28 18.98
CA ALA A 292 2.24 24.12 19.71
C ALA A 292 2.25 22.98 20.75
N SER A 293 3.21 22.05 20.66
CA SER A 293 3.33 20.91 21.58
C SER A 293 4.32 21.22 22.70
N ASN A 294 3.81 21.27 23.93
CA ASN A 294 4.52 21.52 25.19
C ASN A 294 5.96 20.94 25.23
N PRO A 295 6.99 21.72 25.63
CA PRO A 295 8.40 21.28 25.60
C PRO A 295 8.79 20.21 26.64
N ASN A 296 7.81 19.58 27.32
CA ASN A 296 8.05 18.58 28.37
C ASN A 296 7.38 17.22 28.13
N ALA A 297 6.83 16.95 26.94
CA ALA A 297 6.40 15.60 26.59
C ALA A 297 7.62 14.75 26.19
N GLN A 298 8.05 13.86 27.08
CA GLN A 298 9.05 12.84 26.76
C GLN A 298 8.55 11.97 25.60
N TYR A 299 9.10 12.19 24.40
CA TYR A 299 8.99 11.27 23.28
C TYR A 299 9.55 9.91 23.69
N SER A 300 8.65 8.95 23.91
CA SER A 300 9.03 7.54 23.91
C SER A 300 8.97 7.07 22.46
N PRO A 301 10.09 6.66 21.85
CA PRO A 301 10.05 6.08 20.50
C PRO A 301 9.18 4.81 20.51
N PRO A 302 8.48 4.49 19.41
CA PRO A 302 7.77 3.22 19.30
C PRO A 302 8.79 2.10 19.50
N SER A 303 8.55 1.27 20.51
CA SER A 303 9.43 0.15 20.84
C SER A 303 9.48 -0.81 19.65
N ALA A 304 10.70 -1.10 19.20
CA ALA A 304 10.97 -2.15 18.22
C ALA A 304 10.30 -3.48 18.65
N PRO A 305 9.85 -4.32 17.72
CA PRO A 305 9.31 -5.63 18.08
C PRO A 305 10.42 -6.45 18.71
N ALA A 306 10.29 -6.74 20.01
CA ALA A 306 11.16 -7.64 20.72
C ALA A 306 10.95 -9.05 20.15
N SER A 307 11.95 -9.55 19.42
CA SER A 307 12.17 -10.98 19.25
C SER A 307 12.59 -11.55 20.60
N SER A 308 11.62 -12.08 21.34
CA SER A 308 11.88 -13.03 22.42
C SER A 308 10.85 -14.14 22.34
N ALA A 309 11.28 -15.28 21.81
CA ALA A 309 10.60 -16.53 22.04
C ALA A 309 10.69 -16.83 23.55
N SER A 310 9.57 -16.67 24.26
CA SER A 310 9.37 -17.25 25.58
C SER A 310 8.23 -18.24 25.49
N ASP A 311 8.62 -19.50 25.49
CA ASP A 311 7.79 -20.68 25.47
C ASP A 311 7.20 -20.91 26.87
N SER A 312 6.08 -20.26 27.19
CA SER A 312 5.09 -20.66 28.22
C SER A 312 4.17 -19.48 28.53
N ASP A 313 2.92 -19.53 28.04
CA ASP A 313 1.72 -19.04 28.75
C ASP A 313 0.50 -19.10 27.81
N TYR A 314 0.05 -20.32 27.50
CA TYR A 314 -1.30 -20.52 26.97
C TYR A 314 -2.28 -20.58 28.13
N VAL A 315 -3.04 -19.50 28.36
CA VAL A 315 -4.25 -19.58 29.18
C VAL A 315 -5.33 -20.31 28.37
N HIS A 316 -5.63 -21.54 28.75
CA HIS A 316 -6.75 -22.29 28.21
C HIS A 316 -8.08 -21.57 28.49
N VAL A 317 -8.64 -20.91 27.48
CA VAL A 317 -10.01 -20.39 27.53
C VAL A 317 -10.98 -21.58 27.61
N LYS A 318 -11.68 -21.70 28.74
CA LYS A 318 -12.74 -22.70 28.92
C LYS A 318 -13.85 -22.48 27.87
N ARG A 319 -14.21 -23.55 27.16
CA ARG A 319 -15.35 -23.57 26.23
C ARG A 319 -16.65 -23.16 26.95
N PRO A 320 -17.52 -22.32 26.34
CA PRO A 320 -18.84 -22.04 26.90
C PRO A 320 -19.65 -23.33 27.01
N ALA A 321 -20.21 -23.58 28.20
CA ALA A 321 -21.10 -24.71 28.42
C ALA A 321 -22.39 -24.56 27.60
N LYS A 322 -22.72 -25.62 26.85
CA LYS A 322 -23.94 -25.73 26.06
C LYS A 322 -25.15 -25.67 27.01
N ARG A 323 -25.93 -24.58 26.97
CA ARG A 323 -27.18 -24.47 27.72
C ARG A 323 -28.17 -25.47 27.13
N VAL A 324 -28.38 -26.60 27.81
CA VAL A 324 -29.44 -27.55 27.49
C VAL A 324 -30.77 -26.85 27.75
N GLN A 325 -31.48 -26.50 26.68
CA GLN A 325 -32.91 -26.16 26.78
C GLN A 325 -33.66 -27.45 27.08
N THR A 326 -34.13 -27.60 28.32
CA THR A 326 -35.13 -28.60 28.67
C THR A 326 -36.47 -28.18 28.07
N ALA A 327 -36.95 -28.96 27.11
CA ALA A 327 -38.28 -28.82 26.54
C ALA A 327 -39.36 -28.98 27.62
N SER A 328 -40.34 -28.08 27.64
CA SER A 328 -41.55 -28.19 28.45
C SER A 328 -42.50 -29.21 27.82
N SER A 329 -42.87 -30.24 28.60
CA SER A 329 -43.89 -31.23 28.23
C SER A 329 -45.27 -30.59 28.02
N PRO A 330 -46.11 -31.13 27.13
CA PRO A 330 -47.44 -30.58 26.84
C PRO A 330 -48.41 -30.89 27.99
N LYS A 331 -49.25 -29.92 28.35
CA LYS A 331 -50.43 -30.16 29.17
C LYS A 331 -51.55 -30.69 28.27
N THR A 332 -52.03 -31.89 28.59
CA THR A 332 -53.35 -32.43 28.25
C THR A 332 -54.47 -31.56 28.82
#